data_AF-A0A957L2C8-F1
#
_entry.id   AF-A0A957L2C8-F1
#
_cell.length_a   1.000
_cell.length_b   1.000
_cell.length_c   1.000
_cell.angle_alpha   90.00
_cell.angle_beta   90.00
_cell.angle_gamma   90.00
#
_symmetry.space_group_name_H-M   'P 1'
#
loop_
_entity.id
_entity.type
_entity.pdbx_description
1 polymer ?
#
loop_
_entity_poly.entity_id
_entity_poly.type
_entity_poly.pdbx_seq_one_letter_code
_entity_poly.pdbx_strand_id
1 'polypeptide(L)'
;IAAFVALVPQHVAVLASVNNDALAELLIAAILYVLVGWLTYVNPRARRAVSSRLWWLGVLLGLGLLTKGTVYLMVPVVAGAMLWLYWGNWSGLGWAAVRTLGPAFLLGAIWWVRNILVYNGLDPLAMAAHNDVVLGQPRTSEWVATYGFWGVVWRFLRTTFNSFWGQFGWMAAPLPGWMYLVLVLFTLVTLGGLIYLLATRRSLVDRPLNPTEIREVGQAQRIGVMMAALFGLTLLLYLGYNLTYVQHQGRYLFPALIPMGLGLGLAWGTLLRPVVVRYPPLRYAFPIGLTA
;
A
#
# COMPACT_ATOMS: atom_id res chain seq x y z
N ILE A 1 10.80 4.88 6.64
CA ILE A 1 9.47 4.21 6.64
C ILE A 1 8.65 4.60 7.86
N ALA A 2 8.96 4.10 9.07
CA ALA A 2 8.14 4.34 10.27
C ALA A 2 7.88 5.82 10.57
N ALA A 3 8.91 6.67 10.52
CA ALA A 3 8.75 8.12 10.72
C ALA A 3 7.79 8.76 9.70
N PHE A 4 7.85 8.37 8.42
CA PHE A 4 6.92 8.88 7.42
C PHE A 4 5.48 8.46 7.74
N VAL A 5 5.26 7.16 7.97
CA VAL A 5 3.92 6.64 8.30
C VAL A 5 3.37 7.33 9.55
N ALA A 6 4.17 7.50 10.60
CA ALA A 6 3.73 8.08 11.87
C ALA A 6 3.50 9.61 11.83
N LEU A 7 4.11 10.33 10.88
CA LEU A 7 4.13 11.80 10.87
C LEU A 7 3.35 12.45 9.73
N VAL A 8 2.71 11.68 8.84
CA VAL A 8 1.76 12.25 7.87
C VAL A 8 0.57 12.85 8.64
N PRO A 9 0.33 14.18 8.60
CA PRO A 9 -0.66 14.81 9.47
C PRO A 9 -2.08 14.28 9.29
N GLN A 10 -2.52 14.06 8.04
CA GLN A 10 -3.81 13.46 7.77
C GLN A 10 -3.93 12.05 8.36
N HIS A 11 -2.87 11.23 8.26
CA HIS A 11 -2.89 9.87 8.78
C HIS A 11 -3.04 9.88 10.31
N VAL A 12 -2.31 10.76 11.01
CA VAL A 12 -2.49 10.97 12.46
C VAL A 12 -3.93 11.39 12.79
N ALA A 13 -4.50 12.34 12.04
CA ALA A 13 -5.87 12.79 12.26
C ALA A 13 -6.91 11.68 12.03
N VAL A 14 -6.71 10.82 11.03
CA VAL A 14 -7.57 9.65 10.78
C VAL A 14 -7.44 8.65 11.93
N LEU A 15 -6.22 8.30 12.36
CA LEU A 15 -5.99 7.38 13.46
C LEU A 15 -6.51 7.89 14.82
N ALA A 16 -6.60 9.22 15.00
CA ALA A 16 -7.16 9.83 16.20
C ALA A 16 -8.70 9.78 16.26
N SER A 17 -9.38 9.31 15.21
CA SER A 17 -10.84 9.22 15.14
C SER A 17 -11.33 7.77 15.23
N VAL A 18 -12.58 7.58 15.65
CA VAL A 18 -13.21 6.25 15.71
C VAL A 18 -13.62 5.84 14.30
N ASN A 19 -12.87 4.90 13.70
CA ASN A 19 -13.13 4.36 12.37
C ASN A 19 -12.52 2.95 12.22
N ASN A 20 -12.71 2.36 11.03
CA ASN A 20 -12.11 1.07 10.65
C ASN A 20 -10.80 1.21 9.84
N ASP A 21 -10.30 2.42 9.59
CA ASP A 21 -9.02 2.66 8.91
C ASP A 21 -7.85 2.12 9.73
N ALA A 22 -7.81 2.44 11.03
CA ALA A 22 -6.72 2.02 11.90
C ALA A 22 -6.52 0.49 11.94
N LEU A 23 -7.62 -0.26 12.12
CA LEU A 23 -7.56 -1.73 12.12
C LEU A 23 -7.23 -2.28 10.72
N ALA A 24 -7.77 -1.68 9.65
CA ALA A 24 -7.48 -2.10 8.28
C ALA A 24 -5.99 -1.94 7.95
N GLU A 25 -5.40 -0.79 8.29
CA GLU A 25 -3.99 -0.51 8.06
C GLU A 25 -3.08 -1.41 8.89
N LEU A 26 -3.44 -1.68 10.15
CA LEU A 26 -2.73 -2.64 11.00
C LEU A 26 -2.72 -4.05 10.38
N LEU A 27 -3.87 -4.51 9.88
CA LEU A 27 -3.98 -5.83 9.26
C LEU A 27 -3.19 -5.90 7.96
N ILE A 28 -3.23 -4.85 7.12
CA ILE A 28 -2.38 -4.75 5.91
C ILE A 28 -0.90 -4.82 6.30
N ALA A 29 -0.47 -4.06 7.32
CA ALA A 29 0.90 -4.07 7.81
C ALA A 29 1.33 -5.45 8.35
N ALA A 30 0.46 -6.12 9.11
CA ALA A 30 0.73 -7.46 9.65
C ALA A 30 0.86 -8.51 8.53
N ILE A 31 -0.03 -8.48 7.54
CA ILE A 31 0.04 -9.34 6.36
C ILE A 31 1.36 -9.10 5.61
N LEU A 32 1.71 -7.83 5.36
CA LEU A 32 2.97 -7.49 4.68
C LEU A 32 4.20 -7.93 5.47
N TYR A 33 4.19 -7.78 6.80
CA TYR A 33 5.27 -8.24 7.66
C TYR A 33 5.51 -9.75 7.50
N VAL A 34 4.44 -10.55 7.51
CA VAL A 34 4.51 -12.00 7.28
C VAL A 34 5.04 -12.32 5.88
N LEU A 35 4.54 -11.64 4.85
CA LEU A 35 4.96 -11.84 3.45
C LEU A 35 6.43 -11.46 3.22
N VAL A 36 6.89 -10.33 3.76
CA VAL A 36 8.30 -9.90 3.72
C VAL A 36 9.17 -10.96 4.38
N GLY A 37 8.77 -11.44 5.57
CA GLY A 37 9.45 -12.55 6.23
C GLY A 37 9.63 -13.73 5.27
N TRP A 38 8.57 -14.20 4.63
CA TRP A 38 8.66 -15.36 3.74
C TRP A 38 9.53 -15.13 2.50
N LEU A 39 9.46 -13.95 1.88
CA LEU A 39 10.28 -13.63 0.72
C LEU A 39 11.78 -13.57 1.04
N THR A 40 12.14 -13.33 2.31
CA THR A 40 13.54 -13.38 2.77
C THR A 40 14.07 -14.80 3.03
N TYR A 41 13.21 -15.78 3.33
CA TYR A 41 13.62 -17.16 3.64
C TYR A 41 13.51 -18.09 2.43
N VAL A 42 14.60 -18.24 1.67
CA VAL A 42 14.66 -19.11 0.46
C VAL A 42 15.06 -20.57 0.76
N ASN A 43 15.23 -20.94 2.04
CA ASN A 43 15.75 -22.25 2.42
C ASN A 43 14.65 -23.34 2.41
N PRO A 44 14.85 -24.55 1.86
CA PRO A 44 13.85 -25.63 1.85
C PRO A 44 13.30 -26.01 3.24
N ARG A 45 14.12 -25.94 4.30
CA ARG A 45 13.65 -26.15 5.67
C ARG A 45 12.70 -25.04 6.13
N ALA A 46 12.91 -23.81 5.65
CA ALA A 46 12.02 -22.69 5.92
C ALA A 46 10.67 -22.86 5.20
N ARG A 47 10.61 -23.46 4.01
CA ARG A 47 9.33 -23.77 3.33
C ARG A 47 8.39 -24.63 4.17
N ARG A 48 8.94 -25.58 4.95
CA ARG A 48 8.14 -26.41 5.87
C ARG A 48 7.64 -25.62 7.08
N ALA A 49 8.42 -24.67 7.59
CA ALA A 49 7.99 -23.74 8.64
C ALA A 49 7.00 -22.66 8.15
N VAL A 50 7.07 -22.27 6.87
CA VAL A 50 6.07 -21.41 6.22
C VAL A 50 4.73 -22.13 6.15
N SER A 51 4.74 -23.43 5.81
CA SER A 51 3.54 -24.25 5.67
C SER A 51 2.65 -24.30 6.92
N SER A 52 3.21 -24.26 8.14
CA SER A 52 2.43 -24.25 9.38
C SER A 52 1.87 -22.87 9.73
N ARG A 53 2.45 -21.80 9.16
CA ARG A 53 2.06 -20.40 9.42
C ARG A 53 1.09 -19.83 8.38
N LEU A 54 0.81 -20.57 7.29
CA LEU A 54 -0.16 -20.17 6.26
C LEU A 54 -1.57 -19.94 6.83
N TRP A 55 -1.96 -20.75 7.81
CA TRP A 55 -3.25 -20.65 8.48
C TRP A 55 -3.43 -19.28 9.16
N TRP A 56 -2.39 -18.78 9.83
CA TRP A 56 -2.40 -17.47 10.47
C TRP A 56 -2.45 -16.33 9.46
N LEU A 57 -1.76 -16.46 8.33
CA LEU A 57 -1.89 -15.48 7.24
C LEU A 57 -3.33 -15.41 6.74
N GLY A 58 -3.98 -16.57 6.62
CA GLY A 58 -5.38 -16.67 6.25
C GLY A 58 -6.34 -16.07 7.26
N VAL A 59 -6.09 -16.27 8.56
CA VAL A 59 -6.85 -15.60 9.64
C VAL A 59 -6.68 -14.08 9.56
N LEU A 60 -5.45 -13.57 9.41
CA LEU A 60 -5.19 -12.14 9.26
C LEU A 60 -5.91 -11.55 8.03
N LEU A 61 -5.86 -12.26 6.91
CA LEU A 61 -6.55 -11.87 5.69
C LEU A 61 -8.06 -11.85 5.91
N GLY A 62 -8.65 -12.88 6.53
CA GLY A 62 -10.07 -12.96 6.85
C GLY A 62 -10.56 -11.86 7.79
N LEU A 63 -9.80 -11.55 8.84
CA LEU A 63 -10.06 -10.40 9.72
C LEU A 63 -10.02 -9.10 8.92
N GLY A 64 -9.12 -8.99 7.94
CA GLY A 64 -9.05 -7.87 7.00
C GLY A 64 -10.33 -7.71 6.18
N LEU A 65 -10.81 -8.81 5.61
CA LEU A 65 -12.03 -8.86 4.80
C LEU A 65 -13.29 -8.48 5.59
N LEU A 66 -13.30 -8.75 6.90
CA LEU A 66 -14.36 -8.33 7.83
C LEU A 66 -14.24 -6.85 8.24
N THR A 67 -13.04 -6.27 8.17
CA THR A 67 -12.76 -4.93 8.70
C THR A 67 -13.13 -3.83 7.69
N LYS A 68 -12.58 -3.91 6.48
CA LYS A 68 -12.74 -2.84 5.47
C LYS A 68 -12.50 -3.33 4.06
N GLY A 69 -13.28 -2.80 3.12
CA GLY A 69 -13.13 -3.08 1.68
C GLY A 69 -11.73 -2.81 1.13
N THR A 70 -11.01 -1.84 1.68
CA THR A 70 -9.62 -1.55 1.28
C THR A 70 -8.68 -2.72 1.53
N VAL A 71 -8.92 -3.58 2.52
CA VAL A 71 -8.05 -4.74 2.79
C VAL A 71 -8.21 -5.84 1.73
N TYR A 72 -9.28 -5.82 0.92
CA TYR A 72 -9.49 -6.81 -0.15
C TYR A 72 -8.35 -6.79 -1.18
N LEU A 73 -7.66 -5.66 -1.31
CA LEU A 73 -6.46 -5.56 -2.15
C LEU A 73 -5.35 -6.53 -1.71
N MET A 74 -5.33 -6.97 -0.45
CA MET A 74 -4.32 -7.91 0.04
C MET A 74 -4.56 -9.33 -0.47
N VAL A 75 -5.76 -9.67 -0.94
CA VAL A 75 -6.04 -10.99 -1.53
C VAL A 75 -5.16 -11.26 -2.75
N PRO A 76 -5.15 -10.42 -3.82
CA PRO A 76 -4.26 -10.63 -4.95
C PRO A 76 -2.77 -10.46 -4.59
N VAL A 77 -2.40 -9.63 -3.61
CA VAL A 77 -1.01 -9.49 -3.15
C VAL A 77 -0.52 -10.80 -2.51
N VAL A 78 -1.32 -11.39 -1.61
CA VAL A 78 -1.04 -12.68 -0.99
C VAL A 78 -1.00 -13.79 -2.04
N ALA A 79 -1.98 -13.83 -2.93
CA ALA A 79 -2.02 -14.83 -4.02
C ALA A 79 -0.79 -14.73 -4.93
N GLY A 80 -0.40 -13.51 -5.33
CA GLY A 80 0.80 -13.27 -6.14
C GLY A 80 2.08 -13.69 -5.43
N ALA A 81 2.22 -13.40 -4.13
CA ALA A 81 3.36 -13.85 -3.33
C ALA A 81 3.43 -15.39 -3.24
N MET A 82 2.29 -16.06 -3.09
CA MET A 82 2.21 -17.53 -3.05
C MET A 82 2.53 -18.14 -4.42
N LEU A 83 1.99 -17.58 -5.50
CA LEU A 83 2.29 -17.99 -6.86
C LEU A 83 3.79 -17.87 -7.15
N TRP A 84 4.43 -16.79 -6.71
CA TRP A 84 5.87 -16.63 -6.83
C TRP A 84 6.63 -17.70 -6.03
N LEU A 85 6.31 -17.89 -4.75
CA LEU A 85 7.02 -18.82 -3.86
C LEU A 85 6.90 -20.29 -4.29
N TYR A 86 5.76 -20.68 -4.87
CA TYR A 86 5.45 -22.06 -5.28
C TYR A 86 5.44 -22.25 -6.79
N TRP A 87 5.97 -21.29 -7.57
CA TRP A 87 6.03 -21.42 -9.02
C TRP A 87 6.71 -22.73 -9.45
N GLY A 88 6.07 -23.50 -10.33
CA GLY A 88 6.51 -24.83 -10.75
C GLY A 88 6.17 -25.97 -9.78
N ASN A 89 5.66 -25.69 -8.58
CA ASN A 89 5.14 -26.68 -7.63
C ASN A 89 3.63 -26.47 -7.40
N TRP A 90 2.84 -26.89 -8.39
CA TRP A 90 1.38 -26.67 -8.41
C TRP A 90 0.64 -27.37 -7.27
N SER A 91 1.07 -28.56 -6.86
CA SER A 91 0.45 -29.27 -5.73
C SER A 91 0.72 -28.54 -4.40
N GLY A 92 1.95 -28.05 -4.21
CA GLY A 92 2.32 -27.21 -3.07
C GLY A 92 1.55 -25.89 -3.04
N LEU A 93 1.37 -25.24 -4.20
CA LEU A 93 0.57 -24.03 -4.34
C LEU A 93 -0.89 -24.27 -3.95
N GLY A 94 -1.51 -25.36 -4.42
CA GLY A 94 -2.89 -25.70 -4.08
C GLY A 94 -3.11 -25.87 -2.57
N TRP A 95 -2.26 -26.64 -1.92
CA TRP A 95 -2.31 -26.80 -0.45
C TRP A 95 -2.05 -25.50 0.30
N ALA A 96 -1.11 -24.69 -0.21
CA ALA A 96 -0.84 -23.40 0.39
C ALA A 96 -2.07 -22.49 0.28
N ALA A 97 -2.67 -22.41 -0.92
CA ALA A 97 -3.87 -21.63 -1.20
C ALA A 97 -5.03 -22.05 -0.30
N VAL A 98 -5.29 -23.35 -0.14
CA VAL A 98 -6.35 -23.84 0.76
C VAL A 98 -6.09 -23.41 2.21
N ARG A 99 -4.85 -23.52 2.70
CA ARG A 99 -4.50 -23.18 4.09
C ARG A 99 -4.58 -21.67 4.37
N THR A 100 -4.39 -20.83 3.36
CA THR A 100 -4.48 -19.36 3.51
C THR A 100 -5.90 -18.87 3.19
N LEU A 101 -6.43 -19.21 2.02
CA LEU A 101 -7.74 -18.71 1.56
C LEU A 101 -8.91 -19.39 2.26
N GLY A 102 -8.76 -20.62 2.75
CA GLY A 102 -9.79 -21.33 3.51
C GLY A 102 -10.25 -20.54 4.76
N PRO A 103 -9.39 -20.29 5.76
CA PRO A 103 -9.77 -19.50 6.92
C PRO A 103 -10.15 -18.05 6.56
N ALA A 104 -9.53 -17.44 5.54
CA ALA A 104 -9.90 -16.11 5.08
C ALA A 104 -11.35 -16.08 4.56
N PHE A 105 -11.72 -17.08 3.76
CA PHE A 105 -13.06 -17.26 3.21
C PHE A 105 -14.07 -17.53 4.32
N LEU A 106 -13.77 -18.43 5.27
CA LEU A 106 -14.69 -18.75 6.38
C LEU A 106 -15.02 -17.51 7.21
N LEU A 107 -14.01 -16.67 7.50
CA LEU A 107 -14.22 -15.41 8.21
C LEU A 107 -14.99 -14.39 7.36
N GLY A 108 -14.56 -14.15 6.11
CA GLY A 108 -15.24 -13.20 5.21
C GLY A 108 -16.69 -13.59 4.90
N ALA A 109 -16.96 -14.89 4.79
CA ALA A 109 -18.29 -15.44 4.53
C ALA A 109 -19.32 -15.06 5.58
N ILE A 110 -18.91 -14.82 6.83
CA ILE A 110 -19.80 -14.34 7.90
C ILE A 110 -20.52 -13.06 7.45
N TRP A 111 -19.79 -12.11 6.87
CA TRP A 111 -20.35 -10.85 6.39
C TRP A 111 -21.03 -10.99 5.03
N TRP A 112 -20.44 -11.76 4.11
CA TRP A 112 -21.00 -11.95 2.77
C TRP A 112 -22.36 -12.66 2.78
N VAL A 113 -22.48 -13.73 3.54
CA VAL A 113 -23.75 -14.46 3.70
C VAL A 113 -24.77 -13.55 4.37
N ARG A 114 -24.39 -12.81 5.41
CA ARG A 114 -25.26 -11.80 6.02
C ARG A 114 -25.77 -10.80 4.99
N ASN A 115 -24.90 -10.29 4.11
CA ASN A 115 -25.30 -9.31 3.09
C ASN A 115 -26.28 -9.91 2.07
N ILE A 116 -26.03 -11.14 1.61
CA ILE A 116 -26.94 -11.85 0.70
C ILE A 116 -28.32 -12.03 1.34
N LEU A 117 -28.36 -12.47 2.60
CA LEU A 117 -29.62 -12.71 3.33
C LEU A 117 -30.39 -11.43 3.64
N VAL A 118 -29.69 -10.33 3.95
CA VAL A 118 -30.34 -9.06 4.34
C VAL A 118 -30.77 -8.24 3.14
N TYR A 119 -29.94 -8.15 2.10
CA TYR A 119 -30.20 -7.31 0.93
C TYR A 119 -30.94 -8.06 -0.18
N ASN A 120 -31.34 -9.32 0.03
CA ASN A 120 -32.18 -10.13 -0.86
C ASN A 120 -31.65 -10.16 -2.32
N GLY A 121 -30.40 -10.61 -2.48
CA GLY A 121 -29.76 -10.75 -3.80
C GLY A 121 -28.37 -11.35 -3.70
N LEU A 122 -27.78 -11.75 -4.83
CA LEU A 122 -26.38 -12.22 -4.91
C LEU A 122 -25.39 -11.03 -4.84
N ASP A 123 -25.47 -10.26 -3.75
CA ASP A 123 -24.65 -9.07 -3.50
C ASP A 123 -23.82 -9.22 -2.20
N PRO A 124 -22.76 -10.05 -2.22
CA PRO A 124 -21.97 -10.34 -1.02
C PRO A 124 -21.26 -9.10 -0.43
N LEU A 125 -20.98 -8.09 -1.26
CA LEU A 125 -20.34 -6.85 -0.85
C LEU A 125 -21.33 -5.71 -0.57
N ALA A 126 -22.64 -5.97 -0.71
CA ALA A 126 -23.69 -4.98 -0.56
C ALA A 126 -23.50 -3.74 -1.46
N MET A 127 -22.94 -3.91 -2.66
CA MET A 127 -22.65 -2.81 -3.59
C MET A 127 -23.92 -2.23 -4.23
N ALA A 128 -24.92 -3.06 -4.52
CA ALA A 128 -26.21 -2.59 -5.02
C ALA A 128 -26.94 -1.81 -3.92
N ALA A 129 -27.02 -2.38 -2.72
CA ALA A 129 -27.59 -1.71 -1.56
C ALA A 129 -26.84 -0.40 -1.21
N HIS A 130 -25.51 -0.37 -1.37
CA HIS A 130 -24.72 0.86 -1.24
C HIS A 130 -25.16 1.92 -2.25
N ASN A 131 -25.26 1.54 -3.53
CA ASN A 131 -25.66 2.46 -4.61
C ASN A 131 -27.06 3.05 -4.40
N ASP A 132 -27.99 2.29 -3.82
CA ASP A 132 -29.35 2.75 -3.53
C ASP A 132 -29.41 3.77 -2.38
N VAL A 133 -28.43 3.73 -1.46
CA VAL A 133 -28.37 4.65 -0.32
C VAL A 133 -27.57 5.92 -0.65
N VAL A 134 -26.55 5.84 -1.50
CA VAL A 134 -25.70 7.00 -1.85
C VAL A 134 -26.30 7.89 -2.95
N LEU A 135 -27.62 7.95 -3.04
CA LEU A 135 -28.33 8.86 -3.96
C LEU A 135 -27.93 10.31 -3.64
N GLY A 136 -27.37 11.00 -4.64
CA GLY A 136 -26.85 12.37 -4.51
C GLY A 136 -25.33 12.45 -4.29
N GLN A 137 -24.62 11.33 -4.19
CA GLN A 137 -23.15 11.34 -4.23
C GLN A 137 -22.68 11.81 -5.62
N PRO A 138 -21.81 12.84 -5.70
CA PRO A 138 -21.40 13.36 -7.00
C PRO A 138 -20.70 12.30 -7.85
N ARG A 139 -21.11 12.19 -9.11
CA ARG A 139 -20.49 11.29 -10.09
C ARG A 139 -19.45 12.00 -10.91
N THR A 140 -18.44 11.24 -11.34
CA THR A 140 -17.34 11.80 -12.14
C THR A 140 -17.84 12.35 -13.47
N SER A 141 -18.83 11.70 -14.09
CA SER A 141 -19.47 12.17 -15.33
C SER A 141 -20.14 13.54 -15.17
N GLU A 142 -20.83 13.78 -14.05
CA GLU A 142 -21.49 15.05 -13.73
C GLU A 142 -20.46 16.17 -13.53
N TRP A 143 -19.36 15.85 -12.85
CA TRP A 143 -18.25 16.79 -12.67
C TRP A 143 -17.53 17.10 -13.98
N VAL A 144 -17.38 16.13 -14.89
CA VAL A 144 -16.84 16.38 -16.23
C VAL A 144 -17.76 17.29 -17.03
N ALA A 145 -19.08 17.10 -16.95
CA ALA A 145 -20.04 17.99 -17.59
C ALA A 145 -19.99 19.42 -17.01
N THR A 146 -19.77 19.56 -15.71
CA THR A 146 -19.77 20.86 -15.01
C THR A 146 -18.44 21.62 -15.15
N TYR A 147 -17.32 20.92 -15.02
CA TYR A 147 -15.99 21.52 -14.90
C TYR A 147 -15.07 21.25 -16.11
N GLY A 148 -15.50 20.41 -17.04
CA GLY A 148 -14.67 19.89 -18.12
C GLY A 148 -13.64 18.87 -17.63
N PHE A 149 -13.08 18.09 -18.58
CA PHE A 149 -12.11 17.04 -18.27
C PHE A 149 -10.90 17.56 -17.48
N TRP A 150 -10.25 18.62 -17.97
CA TRP A 150 -9.08 19.19 -17.30
C TRP A 150 -9.41 19.83 -15.95
N GLY A 151 -10.62 20.39 -15.81
CA GLY A 151 -11.09 20.92 -14.53
C GLY A 151 -11.28 19.84 -13.47
N VAL A 152 -11.69 18.63 -13.88
CA VAL A 152 -11.77 17.45 -13.00
C VAL A 152 -10.38 16.93 -12.65
N VAL A 153 -9.49 16.78 -13.64
CA VAL A 153 -8.10 16.31 -13.40
C VAL A 153 -7.38 17.22 -12.40
N TRP A 154 -7.48 18.55 -12.56
CA TRP A 154 -6.86 19.49 -11.62
C TRP A 154 -7.42 19.36 -10.21
N ARG A 155 -8.76 19.25 -10.07
CA ARG A 155 -9.42 19.02 -8.77
C ARG A 155 -9.02 17.68 -8.17
N PHE A 156 -8.91 16.63 -8.97
CA PHE A 156 -8.44 15.32 -8.53
C PHE A 156 -7.03 15.43 -7.94
N LEU A 157 -6.07 16.00 -8.69
CA LEU A 157 -4.68 16.14 -8.25
C LEU A 157 -4.57 17.02 -7.00
N ARG A 158 -5.19 18.21 -7.02
CA ARG A 158 -5.12 19.16 -5.91
C ARG A 158 -5.77 18.62 -4.66
N THR A 159 -6.99 18.09 -4.75
CA THR A 159 -7.70 17.56 -3.57
C THR A 159 -7.01 16.31 -3.05
N THR A 160 -6.56 15.40 -3.93
CA THR A 160 -5.81 14.21 -3.50
C THR A 160 -4.54 14.60 -2.76
N PHE A 161 -3.76 15.53 -3.32
CA PHE A 161 -2.51 15.97 -2.69
C PHE A 161 -2.76 16.63 -1.33
N ASN A 162 -3.68 17.60 -1.30
CA ASN A 162 -3.99 18.35 -0.08
C ASN A 162 -4.49 17.43 1.02
N SER A 163 -5.45 16.58 0.70
CA SER A 163 -6.05 15.65 1.66
C SER A 163 -5.19 14.43 1.99
N PHE A 164 -4.20 14.06 1.16
CA PHE A 164 -3.22 13.05 1.53
C PHE A 164 -2.34 13.54 2.68
N TRP A 165 -1.90 14.81 2.60
CA TRP A 165 -1.02 15.40 3.61
C TRP A 165 -1.76 15.97 4.81
N GLY A 166 -2.81 16.76 4.59
CA GLY A 166 -3.59 17.38 5.66
C GLY A 166 -4.72 18.26 5.15
N GLN A 167 -5.93 17.72 5.13
CA GLN A 167 -7.18 18.47 4.94
C GLN A 167 -8.22 17.89 5.90
N PHE A 168 -8.31 18.46 7.09
CA PHE A 168 -9.00 17.90 8.24
C PHE A 168 -10.50 18.21 8.23
N GLY A 169 -11.23 17.68 9.23
CA GLY A 169 -12.62 18.02 9.48
C GLY A 169 -13.53 17.73 8.28
N TRP A 170 -13.46 16.52 7.72
CA TRP A 170 -14.24 16.15 6.53
C TRP A 170 -13.98 17.07 5.32
N MET A 171 -12.70 17.35 5.04
CA MET A 171 -12.24 18.22 3.95
C MET A 171 -12.47 19.73 4.19
N ALA A 172 -13.00 20.15 5.34
CA ALA A 172 -13.31 21.55 5.63
C ALA A 172 -12.10 22.39 6.11
N ALA A 173 -11.06 21.76 6.67
CA ALA A 173 -9.94 22.45 7.31
C ALA A 173 -8.60 22.14 6.62
N PRO A 174 -8.28 22.80 5.49
CA PRO A 174 -6.99 22.63 4.81
C PRO A 174 -5.84 23.23 5.61
N LEU A 175 -4.63 22.67 5.45
CA LEU A 175 -3.42 23.31 5.93
C LEU A 175 -3.21 24.70 5.30
N PRO A 176 -2.48 25.62 5.97
CA PRO A 176 -2.03 26.86 5.37
C PRO A 176 -1.25 26.65 4.07
N GLY A 177 -1.42 27.54 3.09
CA GLY A 177 -0.84 27.39 1.75
C GLY A 177 0.68 27.19 1.70
N TRP A 178 1.42 27.84 2.59
CA TRP A 178 2.88 27.68 2.68
C TRP A 178 3.30 26.26 3.07
N MET A 179 2.50 25.55 3.88
CA MET A 179 2.78 24.16 4.24
C MET A 179 2.64 23.26 3.02
N TYR A 180 1.60 23.47 2.19
CA TYR A 180 1.47 22.72 0.94
C TYR A 180 2.65 22.98 -0.01
N LEU A 181 3.17 24.20 -0.08
CA LEU A 181 4.37 24.48 -0.88
C LEU A 181 5.57 23.65 -0.41
N VAL A 182 5.83 23.62 0.90
CA VAL A 182 6.90 22.79 1.48
C VAL A 182 6.69 21.31 1.14
N LEU A 183 5.46 20.81 1.26
CA LEU A 183 5.12 19.43 0.96
C LEU A 183 5.28 19.10 -0.54
N VAL A 184 4.93 20.04 -1.44
CA VAL A 184 5.14 19.87 -2.88
C VAL A 184 6.64 19.77 -3.17
N LEU A 185 7.45 20.68 -2.63
CA LEU A 185 8.91 20.64 -2.80
C LEU A 185 9.48 19.33 -2.25
N PHE A 186 9.02 18.89 -1.08
CA PHE A 186 9.42 17.62 -0.49
C PHE A 186 9.07 16.42 -1.40
N THR A 187 7.85 16.39 -1.95
CA THR A 187 7.43 15.35 -2.89
C THR A 187 8.25 15.38 -4.17
N LEU A 188 8.53 16.56 -4.75
CA LEU A 188 9.34 16.70 -5.96
C LEU A 188 10.78 16.23 -5.74
N VAL A 189 11.41 16.59 -4.62
CA VAL A 189 12.75 16.10 -4.25
C VAL A 189 12.75 14.58 -4.10
N THR A 190 11.72 14.02 -3.44
CA THR A 190 11.56 12.58 -3.27
C THR A 190 11.44 11.86 -4.62
N LEU A 191 10.62 12.38 -5.55
CA LEU A 191 10.48 11.83 -6.89
C LEU A 191 11.78 11.95 -7.69
N GLY A 192 12.46 13.10 -7.62
CA GLY A 192 13.77 13.29 -8.25
C GLY A 192 14.83 12.31 -7.75
N GLY A 193 14.85 12.04 -6.43
CA GLY A 193 15.74 11.05 -5.83
C GLY A 193 15.45 9.61 -6.30
N LEU A 194 14.17 9.24 -6.45
CA LEU A 194 13.78 7.94 -7.01
C LEU A 194 14.18 7.80 -8.48
N ILE A 195 13.94 8.83 -9.30
CA ILE A 195 14.33 8.85 -10.71
C ILE A 195 15.85 8.72 -10.84
N TYR A 196 16.60 9.49 -10.04
CA TYR A 196 18.05 9.44 -9.98
C TYR A 196 18.54 8.04 -9.60
N LEU A 197 18.00 7.43 -8.54
CA LEU A 197 18.31 6.08 -8.12
C LEU A 197 18.11 5.08 -9.27
N LEU A 198 16.96 5.12 -9.95
CA LEU A 198 16.66 4.21 -11.06
C LEU A 198 17.61 4.40 -12.24
N ALA A 199 18.01 5.64 -12.54
CA ALA A 199 18.96 5.96 -13.60
C ALA A 199 20.38 5.45 -13.29
N THR A 200 20.85 5.61 -12.04
CA THR A 200 22.23 5.24 -11.65
C THR A 200 22.38 3.79 -11.22
N ARG A 201 21.28 3.09 -10.87
CA ARG A 201 21.33 1.68 -10.45
C ARG A 201 21.93 0.77 -11.51
N ARG A 202 21.79 1.10 -12.80
CA ARG A 202 22.38 0.33 -13.91
C ARG A 202 23.92 0.37 -13.90
N SER A 203 24.53 1.45 -13.43
CA SER A 203 25.99 1.64 -13.44
C SER A 203 26.70 1.07 -12.20
N LEU A 204 25.98 0.65 -11.16
CA LEU A 204 26.56 0.16 -9.90
C LEU A 204 26.68 -1.37 -9.83
N VAL A 205 26.07 -2.10 -10.76
CA VAL A 205 26.03 -3.57 -10.78
C VAL A 205 27.18 -4.19 -11.58
N ASP A 206 28.08 -3.36 -12.14
CA ASP A 206 29.19 -3.83 -12.99
C ASP A 206 30.34 -4.51 -12.21
N ARG A 207 30.26 -4.56 -10.87
CA ARG A 207 31.22 -5.33 -10.04
C ARG A 207 30.71 -6.76 -9.79
N PRO A 208 31.60 -7.77 -9.81
CA PRO A 208 31.23 -9.12 -9.41
C PRO A 208 30.80 -9.13 -7.94
N LEU A 209 29.58 -9.62 -7.69
CA LEU A 209 29.00 -9.72 -6.35
C LEU A 209 29.31 -11.07 -5.72
N ASN A 210 29.57 -11.08 -4.42
CA ASN A 210 29.72 -12.32 -3.66
C ASN A 210 28.36 -13.04 -3.50
N PRO A 211 28.33 -14.37 -3.23
CA PRO A 211 27.08 -15.13 -3.12
C PRO A 211 26.10 -14.59 -2.06
N THR A 212 26.62 -13.99 -0.98
CA THR A 212 25.82 -13.33 0.06
C THR A 212 25.13 -12.08 -0.48
N GLU A 213 25.87 -11.21 -1.17
CA GLU A 213 25.34 -9.99 -1.79
C GLU A 213 24.30 -10.30 -2.86
N ILE A 214 24.52 -11.34 -3.68
CA ILE A 214 23.54 -11.80 -4.69
C ILE A 214 22.21 -12.17 -4.02
N ARG A 215 22.26 -12.89 -2.89
CA ARG A 215 21.08 -13.27 -2.14
C ARG A 215 20.35 -12.05 -1.57
N GLU A 216 21.08 -11.11 -0.97
CA GLU A 216 20.51 -9.88 -0.40
C GLU A 216 19.87 -8.98 -1.46
N VAL A 217 20.54 -8.79 -2.60
CA VAL A 217 19.99 -8.05 -3.74
C VAL A 217 18.73 -8.73 -4.27
N GLY A 218 18.74 -10.07 -4.39
CA GLY A 218 17.57 -10.83 -4.81
C GLY A 218 16.39 -10.70 -3.82
N GLN A 219 16.64 -10.69 -2.52
CA GLN A 219 15.62 -10.45 -1.49
C GLN A 219 15.06 -9.03 -1.56
N ALA A 220 15.92 -8.03 -1.65
CA ALA A 220 15.53 -6.62 -1.77
C ALA A 220 14.71 -6.37 -3.05
N GLN A 221 15.07 -7.00 -4.16
CA GLN A 221 14.30 -6.95 -5.41
C GLN A 221 12.91 -7.55 -5.24
N ARG A 222 12.78 -8.72 -4.60
CA ARG A 222 11.47 -9.36 -4.35
C ARG A 222 10.56 -8.49 -3.49
N ILE A 223 11.10 -7.95 -2.40
CA ILE A 223 10.37 -7.02 -1.53
C ILE A 223 9.99 -5.77 -2.33
N GLY A 224 10.92 -5.19 -3.09
CA GLY A 224 10.67 -4.01 -3.93
C GLY A 224 9.55 -4.24 -4.95
N VAL A 225 9.54 -5.38 -5.64
CA VAL A 225 8.49 -5.75 -6.59
C VAL A 225 7.14 -5.89 -5.89
N MET A 226 7.08 -6.57 -4.74
CA MET A 226 5.84 -6.70 -3.97
C MET A 226 5.31 -5.35 -3.49
N MET A 227 6.20 -4.47 -3.00
CA MET A 227 5.86 -3.13 -2.54
C MET A 227 5.36 -2.25 -3.70
N ALA A 228 6.00 -2.35 -4.87
CA ALA A 228 5.56 -1.68 -6.09
C ALA A 228 4.20 -2.20 -6.58
N ALA A 229 3.96 -3.52 -6.50
CA ALA A 229 2.68 -4.13 -6.85
C ALA A 229 1.56 -3.66 -5.91
N LEU A 230 1.80 -3.60 -4.60
CA LEU A 230 0.86 -3.06 -3.62
C LEU A 230 0.53 -1.59 -3.91
N PHE A 231 1.55 -0.76 -4.13
CA PHE A 231 1.37 0.64 -4.48
C PHE A 231 0.54 0.79 -5.77
N GLY A 232 0.91 0.05 -6.83
CA GLY A 232 0.22 0.07 -8.11
C GLY A 232 -1.24 -0.38 -7.99
N LEU A 233 -1.52 -1.45 -7.25
CA LEU A 233 -2.87 -1.94 -7.03
C LEU A 233 -3.72 -0.92 -6.25
N THR A 234 -3.15 -0.31 -5.21
CA THR A 234 -3.83 0.75 -4.45
C THR A 234 -4.18 1.93 -5.35
N LEU A 235 -3.23 2.35 -6.20
CA LEU A 235 -3.45 3.43 -7.16
C LEU A 235 -4.52 3.08 -8.19
N LEU A 236 -4.48 1.87 -8.76
CA LEU A 236 -5.47 1.40 -9.74
C LEU A 236 -6.88 1.35 -9.14
N LEU A 237 -7.03 0.84 -7.92
CA LEU A 237 -8.32 0.82 -7.22
C LEU A 237 -8.82 2.24 -6.93
N TYR A 238 -7.93 3.13 -6.50
CA TYR A 238 -8.26 4.53 -6.23
C TYR A 238 -8.70 5.27 -7.50
N LEU A 239 -7.97 5.09 -8.60
CA LEU A 239 -8.33 5.67 -9.91
C LEU A 239 -9.64 5.07 -10.42
N GLY A 240 -9.79 3.75 -10.36
CA GLY A 240 -10.99 3.03 -10.80
C GLY A 240 -12.25 3.49 -10.05
N TYR A 241 -12.15 3.66 -8.73
CA TYR A 241 -13.26 4.18 -7.93
C TYR A 241 -13.64 5.61 -8.34
N ASN A 242 -12.64 6.43 -8.69
CA ASN A 242 -12.83 7.80 -9.16
C ASN A 242 -13.29 7.93 -10.62
N LEU A 243 -13.45 6.81 -11.35
CA LEU A 243 -14.14 6.82 -12.65
C LEU A 243 -15.67 6.88 -12.47
N THR A 244 -16.18 6.38 -11.34
CA THR A 244 -17.62 6.35 -11.04
C THR A 244 -18.02 7.47 -10.10
N TYR A 245 -17.35 7.54 -8.96
CA TYR A 245 -17.71 8.45 -7.86
C TYR A 245 -16.61 9.46 -7.62
N VAL A 246 -16.99 10.70 -7.32
CA VAL A 246 -16.00 11.72 -6.96
C VAL A 246 -15.51 11.49 -5.53
N GLN A 247 -14.37 10.86 -5.41
CA GLN A 247 -13.75 10.46 -4.15
C GLN A 247 -12.26 10.80 -4.17
N HIS A 248 -11.96 12.09 -4.39
CA HIS A 248 -10.60 12.63 -4.50
C HIS A 248 -9.82 12.66 -3.17
N GLN A 249 -10.23 11.92 -2.15
CA GLN A 249 -9.58 11.96 -0.83
C GLN A 249 -8.30 11.13 -0.82
N GLY A 250 -7.17 11.74 -0.44
CA GLY A 250 -5.87 11.10 -0.38
C GLY A 250 -5.77 9.96 0.63
N ARG A 251 -6.68 9.89 1.63
CA ARG A 251 -6.74 8.76 2.60
C ARG A 251 -6.92 7.40 1.93
N TYR A 252 -7.53 7.33 0.74
CA TYR A 252 -7.68 6.08 -0.01
C TYR A 252 -6.33 5.51 -0.48
N LEU A 253 -5.26 6.31 -0.43
CA LEU A 253 -3.89 5.87 -0.71
C LEU A 253 -3.17 5.34 0.53
N PHE A 254 -3.76 5.42 1.73
CA PHE A 254 -3.10 4.98 2.97
C PHE A 254 -2.73 3.50 3.04
N PRO A 255 -3.45 2.57 2.39
CA PRO A 255 -2.97 1.20 2.22
C PRO A 255 -1.57 1.09 1.60
N ALA A 256 -1.13 2.12 0.86
CA ALA A 256 0.19 2.21 0.25
C ALA A 256 1.19 3.07 1.05
N LEU A 257 0.92 3.46 2.31
CA LEU A 257 1.86 4.24 3.12
C LEU A 257 3.20 3.52 3.35
N ILE A 258 3.18 2.20 3.56
CA ILE A 258 4.39 1.39 3.72
C ILE A 258 5.26 1.42 2.45
N PRO A 259 4.75 1.06 1.25
CA PRO A 259 5.56 1.13 0.03
C PRO A 259 5.97 2.57 -0.33
N MET A 260 5.13 3.57 -0.09
CA MET A 260 5.51 4.98 -0.25
C MET A 260 6.67 5.36 0.69
N GLY A 261 6.59 4.95 1.96
CA GLY A 261 7.62 5.20 2.96
C GLY A 261 8.94 4.48 2.64
N LEU A 262 8.89 3.31 1.99
CA LEU A 262 10.06 2.63 1.44
C LEU A 262 10.68 3.44 0.30
N GLY A 263 9.86 3.87 -0.67
CA GLY A 263 10.32 4.71 -1.78
C GLY A 263 10.96 6.01 -1.28
N LEU A 264 10.36 6.67 -0.31
CA LEU A 264 10.90 7.86 0.33
C LEU A 264 12.25 7.59 1.00
N GLY A 265 12.36 6.49 1.74
CA GLY A 265 13.63 6.07 2.36
C GLY A 265 14.74 5.86 1.32
N LEU A 266 14.42 5.18 0.22
CA LEU A 266 15.35 4.94 -0.89
C LEU A 266 15.77 6.24 -1.58
N ALA A 267 14.83 7.15 -1.83
CA ALA A 267 15.07 8.43 -2.47
C ALA A 267 16.04 9.30 -1.67
N TRP A 268 15.70 9.58 -0.42
CA TRP A 268 16.50 10.42 0.46
C TRP A 268 17.81 9.74 0.85
N GLY A 269 17.80 8.42 1.01
CA GLY A 269 19.01 7.62 1.21
C GLY A 269 19.99 7.72 0.05
N THR A 270 19.49 7.87 -1.18
CA THR A 270 20.33 8.06 -2.38
C THR A 270 20.86 9.50 -2.47
N LEU A 271 20.00 10.49 -2.25
CA LEU A 271 20.36 11.91 -2.35
C LEU A 271 21.35 12.35 -1.26
N LEU A 272 21.21 11.85 -0.04
CA LEU A 272 22.05 12.24 1.09
C LEU A 272 23.36 11.44 1.18
N ARG A 273 23.49 10.33 0.45
CA ARG A 273 24.67 9.44 0.50
C ARG A 273 26.00 10.18 0.32
N PRO A 274 26.18 11.05 -0.69
CA PRO A 274 27.47 11.74 -0.90
C PRO A 274 27.86 12.63 0.28
N VAL A 275 26.86 13.30 0.88
CA VAL A 275 27.05 14.21 2.01
C VAL A 275 27.44 13.42 3.27
N VAL A 276 26.80 12.28 3.50
CA VAL A 276 27.01 11.45 4.69
C VAL A 276 28.35 10.72 4.64
N VAL A 277 28.76 10.26 3.45
CA VAL A 277 30.10 9.70 3.25
C VAL A 277 31.18 10.75 3.55
N ARG A 278 30.93 12.02 3.19
CA ARG A 278 31.85 13.13 3.47
C ARG A 278 31.84 13.55 4.95
N TYR A 279 30.71 13.44 5.64
CA TYR A 279 30.54 13.83 7.05
C TYR A 279 29.86 12.72 7.87
N PRO A 280 30.63 11.73 8.37
CA PRO A 280 30.09 10.55 9.05
C PRO A 280 29.13 10.82 10.23
N PRO A 281 29.27 11.88 11.04
CA PRO A 281 28.32 12.17 12.12
C PRO A 281 26.87 12.41 11.64
N LEU A 282 26.69 12.85 10.39
CA LEU A 282 25.36 13.12 9.83
C LEU A 282 24.51 11.85 9.67
N ARG A 283 25.10 10.65 9.75
CA ARG A 283 24.36 9.39 9.75
C ARG A 283 23.37 9.23 10.91
N TYR A 284 23.60 9.95 12.01
CA TYR A 284 22.71 9.96 13.17
C TYR A 284 21.63 11.05 13.09
N ALA A 285 21.85 12.07 12.25
CA ALA A 285 20.92 13.19 12.07
C ALA A 285 19.86 12.92 11.00
N PHE A 286 20.16 12.05 10.03
CA PHE A 286 19.25 11.72 8.94
C PHE A 286 18.78 10.26 9.02
N PRO A 287 17.52 9.95 8.69
CA PRO A 287 17.00 8.59 8.66
C PRO A 287 17.42 7.89 7.35
N ILE A 288 18.72 7.71 7.12
CA ILE A 288 19.32 7.16 5.88
C ILE A 288 19.24 5.62 5.82
N GLY A 289 18.21 5.04 6.44
CA GLY A 289 18.08 3.59 6.54
C GLY A 289 18.25 2.89 5.18
N LEU A 290 19.20 1.94 5.15
CA LEU A 290 19.48 0.96 4.08
C LEU A 290 20.36 1.37 2.88
N THR A 291 21.07 2.51 2.90
CA THR A 291 22.11 2.82 1.88
C THR A 291 23.53 2.97 2.43
N ALA A 292 23.74 2.63 3.70
CA ALA A 292 25.07 2.50 4.31
C ALA A 292 25.73 1.19 3.89
#